data_AF-A0A357QFZ0-F1
#
_entry.id   AF-A0A357QFZ0-F1
#
_cell.length_a   1.000
_cell.length_b   1.000
_cell.length_c   1.000
_cell.angle_alpha   90.00
_cell.angle_beta   90.00
_cell.angle_gamma   90.00
#
_symmetry.space_group_name_H-M   'P 1'
#
loop_
_entity.id
_entity.type
_entity.pdbx_description
1 polymer ?
#
loop_
_entity_poly.entity_id
_entity_poly.type
_entity_poly.pdbx_seq_one_letter_code
_entity_poly.pdbx_strand_id
1 'polypeptide(L)'
;MENTEQTNKGQGLDFKSMDTKTKAVLIIAAAGIVGCLLPLVSVMGYSVSLLDAGGLGIVIFIGFIYLIASTLFGDKMNMPAEQVAKINKGAIIGISVLWVIDIIRIPGFAFGMLGIGFYVVTIALGLLVLLYLDVIKLK
;
A
#
# COMPACT_ATOMS: atom_id res chain seq x y z
N MET A 1 -35.48 35.98 -5.81
CA MET A 1 -34.15 35.87 -5.18
C MET A 1 -33.93 34.41 -4.88
N GLU A 2 -33.12 33.78 -5.71
CA GLU A 2 -32.78 32.36 -5.64
C GLU A 2 -31.72 32.22 -4.55
N ASN A 3 -32.10 31.60 -3.44
CA ASN A 3 -31.18 31.28 -2.35
C ASN A 3 -31.00 29.76 -2.37
N THR A 4 -30.25 29.28 -3.36
CA THR A 4 -29.82 27.88 -3.39
C THR A 4 -28.64 27.77 -2.44
N GLU A 5 -28.97 27.37 -1.22
CA GLU A 5 -28.03 26.83 -0.25
C GLU A 5 -27.04 25.90 -0.98
N GLN A 6 -25.78 26.31 -1.01
CA GLN A 6 -24.69 25.38 -1.26
C GLN A 6 -24.75 24.35 -0.15
N THR A 7 -25.44 23.24 -0.40
CA THR A 7 -25.29 22.02 0.37
C THR A 7 -23.82 21.64 0.27
N ASN A 8 -23.08 22.05 1.29
CA ASN A 8 -21.79 21.51 1.66
C ASN A 8 -22.03 20.05 2.05
N LYS A 9 -22.25 19.20 1.02
CA LYS A 9 -22.17 17.76 1.16
C LYS A 9 -20.75 17.53 1.61
N GLY A 10 -20.59 17.19 2.89
CA GLY A 10 -19.32 16.78 3.44
C GLY A 10 -18.66 15.86 2.42
N GLN A 11 -17.49 16.26 1.93
CA GLN A 11 -16.64 15.48 1.04
C GLN A 11 -16.08 14.29 1.83
N GLY A 12 -16.96 13.48 2.41
CA GLY A 12 -16.60 12.18 2.94
C GLY A 12 -16.29 11.30 1.74
N LEU A 13 -15.05 10.82 1.66
CA LEU A 13 -14.66 9.74 0.76
C LEU A 13 -15.61 8.56 1.00
N ASP A 14 -16.63 8.40 0.16
CA ASP A 14 -17.56 7.28 0.28
C ASP A 14 -16.94 6.05 -0.36
N PHE A 15 -16.45 5.13 0.48
CA PHE A 15 -15.89 3.87 0.03
C PHE A 15 -16.91 3.03 -0.77
N LYS A 16 -18.22 3.25 -0.60
CA LYS A 16 -19.23 2.55 -1.39
C LYS A 16 -19.29 3.03 -2.83
N SER A 17 -19.02 4.30 -3.10
CA SER A 17 -19.11 4.88 -4.45
C SER A 17 -17.84 4.74 -5.30
N MET A 18 -16.72 4.29 -4.73
CA MET A 18 -15.49 4.05 -5.50
C MET A 18 -15.63 2.87 -6.48
N ASP A 19 -14.80 2.82 -7.52
CA ASP A 19 -14.69 1.67 -8.39
C ASP A 19 -13.99 0.48 -7.70
N THR A 20 -14.23 -0.73 -8.19
CA THR A 20 -13.73 -1.97 -7.58
C THR A 20 -12.20 -2.04 -7.54
N LYS A 21 -11.51 -1.50 -8.57
CA LYS A 21 -10.03 -1.52 -8.62
C LYS A 21 -9.44 -0.57 -7.57
N THR A 22 -9.95 0.64 -7.45
CA THR A 22 -9.54 1.62 -6.44
C THR A 22 -9.75 1.08 -5.02
N LYS A 23 -10.91 0.44 -4.75
CA LYS A 23 -11.15 -0.21 -3.45
C LYS A 23 -10.12 -1.31 -3.16
N ALA A 24 -9.82 -2.15 -4.14
CA ALA A 24 -8.85 -3.22 -3.98
C ALA A 24 -7.45 -2.66 -3.70
N VAL A 25 -7.00 -1.62 -4.42
CA VAL A 25 -5.71 -0.94 -4.16
C VAL A 25 -5.66 -0.42 -2.73
N LEU A 26 -6.72 0.25 -2.26
CA LEU A 26 -6.79 0.79 -0.89
C LEU A 26 -6.73 -0.31 0.17
N ILE A 27 -7.48 -1.40 -0.01
CA ILE A 27 -7.48 -2.54 0.92
C ILE A 27 -6.10 -3.19 0.96
N ILE A 28 -5.49 -3.43 -0.20
CA ILE A 28 -4.18 -4.10 -0.28
C ILE A 28 -3.09 -3.19 0.29
N ALA A 29 -3.12 -1.89 0.01
CA ALA A 29 -2.17 -0.93 0.57
C ALA A 29 -2.33 -0.79 2.10
N ALA A 30 -3.56 -0.79 2.60
CA ALA A 30 -3.83 -0.81 4.05
C ALA A 30 -3.32 -2.11 4.70
N ALA A 31 -3.51 -3.26 4.07
CA ALA A 31 -2.95 -4.53 4.53
C ALA A 31 -1.42 -4.52 4.53
N GLY A 32 -0.79 -3.90 3.52
CA GLY A 32 0.66 -3.68 3.46
C GLY A 32 1.17 -2.81 4.61
N ILE A 33 0.47 -1.71 4.92
CA ILE A 33 0.75 -0.86 6.09
C ILE A 33 0.69 -1.65 7.39
N VAL A 34 -0.39 -2.41 7.59
CA VAL A 34 -0.54 -3.28 8.77
C VAL A 34 0.61 -4.29 8.82
N GLY A 35 0.97 -4.90 7.68
CA GLY A 35 2.12 -5.79 7.56
C GLY A 35 3.45 -5.16 7.96
N CYS A 36 3.72 -3.92 7.54
CA CYS A 36 4.92 -3.17 7.93
C CYS A 36 4.94 -2.85 9.43
N LEU A 37 3.79 -2.43 9.98
CA LEU A 37 3.60 -2.08 11.39
C LEU A 37 3.45 -3.29 12.31
N LEU A 38 3.51 -4.51 11.80
CA LEU A 38 3.46 -5.72 12.61
C LEU A 38 4.88 -6.10 13.10
N PRO A 39 5.20 -5.85 14.40
CA PRO A 39 6.05 -6.72 15.21
C PRO A 39 5.27 -7.58 16.22
N LEU A 40 3.95 -7.43 16.33
CA LEU A 40 3.33 -7.44 17.67
C LEU A 40 2.73 -8.75 18.16
N VAL A 41 2.68 -9.80 17.33
CA VAL A 41 2.35 -11.14 17.80
C VAL A 41 3.62 -11.96 17.74
N SER A 42 4.50 -11.72 18.70
CA SER A 42 5.60 -12.64 18.99
C SER A 42 4.98 -14.02 19.28
N VAL A 43 5.09 -14.94 18.33
CA VAL A 43 4.96 -16.35 18.64
C VAL A 43 6.37 -16.81 19.02
N MET A 44 6.63 -16.92 20.33
CA MET A 44 7.91 -17.36 20.92
C MET A 44 9.11 -16.36 20.91
N GLY A 45 8.88 -15.04 20.94
CA GLY A 45 9.91 -14.07 21.34
C GLY A 45 10.89 -13.58 20.27
N TYR A 46 10.73 -13.97 19.00
CA TYR A 46 11.64 -13.62 17.90
C TYR A 46 10.94 -12.93 16.71
N SER A 47 10.01 -12.00 16.93
CA SER A 47 9.38 -11.26 15.83
C SER A 47 9.97 -9.86 15.71
N VAL A 48 10.81 -9.66 14.72
CA VAL A 48 11.31 -8.33 14.33
C VAL A 48 10.31 -7.73 13.35
N SER A 49 9.82 -6.50 13.58
CA SER A 49 9.00 -5.84 12.56
C SER A 49 9.83 -5.53 11.34
N LEU A 50 9.15 -5.31 10.23
CA LEU A 50 9.77 -4.76 9.02
C LEU A 50 10.49 -3.44 9.28
N LEU A 51 10.02 -2.67 10.26
CA LEU A 51 10.57 -1.37 10.64
C LEU A 51 11.79 -1.49 11.58
N ASP A 52 11.84 -2.53 12.41
CA ASP A 52 12.91 -2.78 13.39
C ASP A 52 14.07 -3.61 12.82
N ALA A 53 13.88 -4.32 11.70
CA ALA A 53 14.88 -5.21 11.11
C ALA A 53 16.08 -4.47 10.45
N GLY A 54 16.25 -3.17 10.70
CA GLY A 54 17.38 -2.36 10.21
C GLY A 54 17.37 -2.11 8.70
N GLY A 55 16.22 -2.28 8.04
CA GLY A 55 16.09 -2.32 6.58
C GLY A 55 15.38 -1.14 5.91
N LEU A 56 15.07 -1.32 4.62
CA LEU A 56 14.29 -0.40 3.79
C LEU A 56 12.78 -0.40 4.15
N GLY A 57 12.38 -1.12 5.20
CA GLY A 57 10.99 -1.27 5.62
C GLY A 57 10.26 0.04 5.91
N ILE A 58 10.95 1.06 6.45
CA ILE A 58 10.38 2.41 6.61
C ILE A 58 10.03 3.03 5.25
N VAL A 59 10.90 2.87 4.25
CA VAL A 59 10.69 3.41 2.91
C VAL A 59 9.52 2.70 2.23
N ILE A 60 9.41 1.38 2.42
CA ILE A 60 8.30 0.57 1.92
C ILE A 60 6.98 0.98 2.57
N PHE A 61 6.98 1.19 3.89
CA PHE A 61 5.84 1.70 4.64
C PHE A 61 5.36 3.06 4.14
N ILE A 62 6.30 4.01 3.97
CA ILE A 62 5.98 5.33 3.39
C ILE A 62 5.42 5.18 1.97
N GLY A 63 5.93 4.24 1.19
CA GLY A 63 5.41 3.92 -0.14
C GLY A 63 3.95 3.47 -0.13
N PHE A 64 3.54 2.64 0.83
CA PHE A 64 2.13 2.28 0.97
C PHE A 64 1.25 3.46 1.41
N ILE A 65 1.72 4.30 2.33
CA ILE A 65 1.01 5.54 2.71
C ILE A 65 0.83 6.43 1.50
N TYR A 66 1.90 6.60 0.71
CA TYR A 66 1.86 7.35 -0.53
C TYR A 66 0.79 6.81 -1.48
N LEU A 67 0.73 5.49 -1.68
CA LEU A 67 -0.29 4.87 -2.53
C LEU A 67 -1.72 5.14 -2.04
N ILE A 68 -1.97 5.11 -0.73
CA ILE A 68 -3.28 5.48 -0.18
C ILE A 68 -3.57 6.96 -0.46
N ALA A 69 -2.61 7.84 -0.15
CA ALA A 69 -2.79 9.28 -0.31
C ALA A 69 -3.02 9.67 -1.77
N SER A 70 -2.24 9.13 -2.71
CA SER A 70 -2.39 9.41 -4.14
C SER A 70 -3.66 8.81 -4.73
N THR A 71 -4.13 7.69 -4.21
CA THR A 71 -5.39 7.06 -4.64
C THR A 71 -6.62 7.81 -4.12
N LEU A 72 -6.58 8.33 -2.90
CA LEU A 72 -7.70 9.07 -2.30
C LEU A 72 -7.73 10.55 -2.71
N PHE A 73 -6.56 11.16 -2.89
CA PHE A 73 -6.44 12.60 -3.13
C PHE A 73 -5.89 12.94 -4.52
N GLY A 74 -5.68 11.96 -5.40
CA GLY A 74 -5.17 12.17 -6.75
C GLY A 74 -5.97 13.20 -7.55
N ASP A 75 -7.30 13.16 -7.43
CA ASP A 75 -8.20 14.12 -8.09
C ASP A 75 -8.04 15.55 -7.56
N LYS A 76 -7.52 15.71 -6.34
CA LYS A 76 -7.22 17.02 -5.74
C LYS A 76 -5.81 17.51 -6.06
N MET A 77 -4.95 16.70 -6.69
CA MET A 77 -3.56 17.08 -6.99
C MET A 77 -3.40 17.94 -8.26
N ASN A 78 -4.48 18.41 -8.88
CA ASN A 78 -4.45 19.14 -10.17
C ASN A 78 -3.68 18.41 -11.28
N MET A 79 -3.56 17.08 -11.18
CA MET A 79 -2.89 16.24 -12.17
C MET A 79 -3.95 15.47 -12.98
N PRO A 80 -3.76 15.28 -14.30
CA PRO A 80 -4.59 14.38 -15.07
C PRO A 80 -4.58 12.97 -14.46
N ALA A 81 -5.72 12.28 -14.42
CA ALA A 81 -5.85 10.94 -13.84
C ALA A 81 -4.84 9.93 -14.42
N GLU A 82 -4.49 10.09 -15.71
CA GLU A 82 -3.47 9.29 -16.38
C GLU A 82 -2.05 9.50 -15.80
N GLN A 83 -1.72 10.74 -15.41
CA GLN A 83 -0.43 11.03 -14.76
C GLN A 83 -0.40 10.46 -13.35
N VAL A 84 -1.50 10.56 -12.59
CA VAL A 84 -1.61 9.93 -11.26
C VAL A 84 -1.44 8.41 -11.36
N ALA A 85 -2.08 7.77 -12.34
CA ALA A 85 -1.93 6.34 -12.59
C ALA A 85 -0.48 5.95 -12.94
N LYS A 86 0.21 6.78 -13.74
CA LYS A 86 1.62 6.57 -14.09
C LYS A 86 2.55 6.73 -12.88
N ILE A 87 2.29 7.68 -11.99
CA ILE A 87 3.07 7.87 -10.78
C ILE A 87 2.81 6.71 -9.80
N ASN A 88 1.56 6.29 -9.63
CA ASN A 88 1.21 5.14 -8.79
C ASN A 88 1.86 3.84 -9.30
N LYS A 89 1.93 3.64 -10.62
CA LYS A 89 2.71 2.56 -11.23
C LYS A 89 4.17 2.65 -10.82
N GLY A 90 4.79 3.82 -10.96
CA GLY A 90 6.18 4.04 -10.57
C GLY A 90 6.43 3.75 -9.10
N ALA A 91 5.51 4.16 -8.22
CA ALA A 91 5.57 3.88 -6.80
C ALA A 91 5.48 2.37 -6.51
N ILE A 92 4.52 1.64 -7.10
CA ILE A 92 4.40 0.18 -6.92
C ILE A 92 5.69 -0.54 -7.35
N ILE A 93 6.24 -0.19 -8.51
CA ILE A 93 7.50 -0.77 -8.99
C ILE A 93 8.65 -0.42 -8.04
N GLY A 94 8.78 0.84 -7.64
CA GLY A 94 9.83 1.29 -6.73
C GLY A 94 9.79 0.56 -5.39
N ILE A 95 8.61 0.46 -4.77
CA ILE A 95 8.42 -0.27 -3.51
C ILE A 95 8.77 -1.75 -3.68
N SER A 96 8.38 -2.36 -4.81
CA SER A 96 8.70 -3.77 -5.11
C SER A 96 10.19 -4.03 -5.28
N VAL A 97 10.92 -3.11 -5.93
CA VAL A 97 12.38 -3.20 -6.07
C VAL A 97 13.06 -3.06 -4.71
N LEU A 98 12.66 -2.07 -3.92
CA LEU A 98 13.18 -1.88 -2.56
C LEU A 98 12.92 -3.11 -1.69
N TRP A 99 11.75 -3.74 -1.84
CA TRP A 99 11.41 -4.99 -1.18
C TRP A 99 12.36 -6.13 -1.55
N VAL A 100 12.60 -6.35 -2.84
CA VAL A 100 13.54 -7.40 -3.29
C VAL A 100 14.96 -7.15 -2.78
N ILE A 101 15.42 -5.90 -2.77
CA ILE A 101 16.73 -5.53 -2.21
C ILE A 101 16.80 -5.87 -0.71
N ASP A 102 15.73 -5.56 0.04
CA ASP A 102 15.65 -5.84 1.48
C ASP A 102 15.72 -7.36 1.73
N ILE A 103 14.98 -8.15 0.95
CA ILE A 103 14.99 -9.62 0.99
C ILE A 103 16.38 -10.21 0.76
N ILE A 104 17.09 -9.75 -0.28
CA ILE A 104 18.41 -10.28 -0.64
C ILE A 104 19.46 -9.98 0.44
N ARG A 105 19.27 -8.91 1.22
CA ARG A 105 20.16 -8.54 2.33
C ARG A 105 19.95 -9.38 3.58
N ILE A 106 18.81 -10.07 3.71
CA ILE A 106 18.51 -10.91 4.86
C ILE A 106 19.29 -12.23 4.71
N PRO A 107 20.16 -12.59 5.67
CA PRO A 107 20.84 -13.87 5.65
C PRO A 107 19.83 -15.03 5.60
N GLY A 108 20.10 -16.08 4.82
CA GLY A 108 19.18 -17.21 4.67
C GLY A 108 18.71 -17.85 5.99
N PHE A 109 19.57 -17.87 7.02
CA PHE A 109 19.22 -18.39 8.34
C PHE A 109 18.24 -17.48 9.13
N ALA A 110 18.15 -16.20 8.76
CA ALA A 110 17.24 -15.23 9.37
C ALA A 110 15.85 -15.23 8.74
N PHE A 111 15.63 -15.90 7.61
CA PHE A 111 14.31 -16.04 6.99
C PHE A 111 13.30 -16.72 7.90
N GLY A 112 13.73 -17.72 8.69
CA GLY A 112 12.87 -18.38 9.68
C GLY A 112 12.50 -17.50 10.89
N MET A 113 13.13 -16.33 11.03
CA MET A 113 12.86 -15.34 12.09
C MET A 113 12.08 -14.13 11.56
N LEU A 114 11.71 -14.11 10.28
CA LEU A 114 10.92 -13.03 9.72
C LEU A 114 9.48 -13.15 10.24
N GLY A 115 9.02 -12.10 10.93
CA GLY A 115 7.67 -12.07 11.50
C GLY A 115 6.58 -12.15 10.44
N ILE A 116 5.35 -12.50 10.87
CA ILE A 116 4.17 -12.61 9.98
C ILE A 116 3.93 -11.35 9.12
N GLY A 117 4.33 -10.18 9.63
CA GLY A 117 4.30 -8.91 8.91
C GLY A 117 5.04 -8.93 7.57
N PHE A 118 6.19 -9.61 7.50
CA PHE A 118 6.97 -9.76 6.25
C PHE A 118 6.17 -10.50 5.16
N TYR A 119 5.47 -11.58 5.53
CA TYR A 119 4.66 -12.35 4.58
C TYR A 119 3.42 -11.55 4.13
N VAL A 120 2.78 -10.81 5.04
CA VAL A 120 1.65 -9.93 4.71
C VAL A 120 2.08 -8.85 3.72
N VAL A 121 3.24 -8.22 3.93
CA VAL A 121 3.82 -7.24 2.99
C VAL A 121 4.13 -7.89 1.65
N THR A 122 4.72 -9.10 1.64
CA THR A 122 5.00 -9.86 0.40
C THR A 122 3.73 -10.09 -0.41
N ILE A 123 2.67 -10.59 0.24
CA ILE A 123 1.40 -10.88 -0.41
C ILE A 123 0.75 -9.58 -0.90
N ALA A 124 0.76 -8.52 -0.09
CA ALA A 124 0.22 -7.23 -0.48
C ALA A 124 0.91 -6.66 -1.73
N LEU A 125 2.25 -6.71 -1.79
CA LEU A 125 3.00 -6.28 -2.96
C LEU A 125 2.72 -7.17 -4.17
N GLY A 126 2.70 -8.50 -4.00
CA GLY A 126 2.35 -9.43 -5.07
C GLY A 126 0.97 -9.14 -5.67
N LEU A 127 -0.04 -8.90 -4.82
CA LEU A 127 -1.39 -8.55 -5.26
C LEU A 127 -1.44 -7.19 -5.96
N LEU A 128 -0.72 -6.17 -5.47
CA LEU A 128 -0.63 -4.87 -6.16
C LEU A 128 -0.02 -5.01 -7.54
N VAL A 129 1.05 -5.78 -7.69
CA VAL A 129 1.70 -6.03 -8.99
C VAL A 129 0.76 -6.77 -9.93
N LEU A 130 0.07 -7.82 -9.46
CA LEU A 130 -0.86 -8.60 -10.28
C LEU A 130 -2.09 -7.79 -10.71
N LEU A 131 -2.61 -6.95 -9.82
CA LEU A 131 -3.72 -6.03 -10.10
C LEU A 131 -3.28 -4.94 -11.09
N TYR A 132 -2.04 -4.49 -10.99
CA TYR A 132 -1.44 -3.53 -11.92
C TYR A 132 -1.19 -4.12 -13.31
N LEU A 133 -0.74 -5.37 -13.41
CA LEU A 133 -0.52 -6.07 -14.68
C LEU A 133 -1.83 -6.51 -15.36
N ASP A 134 -3.00 -6.10 -14.84
CA ASP A 134 -4.34 -6.51 -15.28
C ASP A 134 -4.54 -8.04 -15.34
N VAL A 135 -3.70 -8.79 -14.62
CA VAL A 135 -3.80 -10.25 -14.49
C VAL A 135 -5.05 -10.60 -13.68
N ILE A 136 -5.31 -9.82 -12.63
CA ILE A 136 -6.55 -9.91 -11.85
C ILE A 136 -7.58 -8.97 -12.46
N LYS A 137 -8.51 -9.53 -13.24
CA LYS A 137 -9.66 -8.80 -13.77
C LYS A 137 -10.75 -8.73 -12.71
N LEU A 138 -10.78 -7.64 -11.97
CA LEU A 138 -11.90 -7.32 -11.07
C LEU A 138 -13.07 -6.80 -11.92
N LYS A 139 -14.19 -7.55 -11.92
CA LYS A 139 -15.45 -7.18 -12.58
C LYS A 139 -16.36 -6.45 -11.59
#